data_AF-A0A7K1NH38-F1
#
_entry.id   AF-A0A7K1NH38-F1
#
_cell.length_a   1.000
_cell.length_b   1.000
_cell.length_c   1.000
_cell.angle_alpha   90.00
_cell.angle_beta   90.00
_cell.angle_gamma   90.00
#
_symmetry.space_group_name_H-M   'P 1'
#
loop_
_entity.id
_entity.type
_entity.pdbx_description
1 polymer ?
#
loop_
_entity_poly.entity_id
_entity_poly.type
_entity_poly.pdbx_seq_one_letter_code
_entity_poly.pdbx_strand_id
1 'polypeptide(L)'
;MLVDKKKVSPMNRALAAVVERFEEAHGRAPVVLVDMDEVLCRWEEHFVASHRRLFPHLAIPEAGKRESFDLFAGLTLEEQHATASVLDEPGFFAGMLPVEGALAAIQEMLTAGIDVALCTSPWLSNPTCASDTSLDGI
;
A
#
# COMPACT_ATOMS: atom_id res chain seq x y z
N MET A 1 -21.69 22.00 0.32
CA MET A 1 -22.39 21.01 -0.52
C MET A 1 -22.85 19.90 0.41
N LEU A 2 -24.16 19.82 0.70
CA LEU A 2 -24.72 18.85 1.64
C LEU A 2 -24.72 17.47 0.98
N VAL A 3 -23.96 16.52 1.54
CA VAL A 3 -24.02 15.11 1.13
C VAL A 3 -25.42 14.58 1.47
N ASP A 4 -26.15 14.15 0.45
CA ASP A 4 -27.48 13.57 0.61
C ASP A 4 -27.36 12.23 1.36
N LYS A 5 -27.75 12.24 2.65
CA LYS A 5 -27.68 11.09 3.56
C LYS A 5 -28.54 9.88 3.13
N LYS A 6 -29.25 9.94 2.00
CA LYS A 6 -30.19 8.91 1.54
C LYS A 6 -29.63 7.86 0.56
N LYS A 7 -28.36 7.93 0.16
CA LYS A 7 -27.71 6.91 -0.69
C LYS A 7 -26.43 6.32 -0.08
N VAL A 8 -26.51 5.91 1.18
CA VAL A 8 -25.43 5.14 1.81
C VAL A 8 -25.61 3.65 1.45
N SER A 9 -24.57 3.02 0.89
CA SER A 9 -24.61 1.61 0.50
C SER A 9 -24.97 0.72 1.70
N PRO A 10 -25.57 -0.48 1.51
CA PRO A 10 -25.85 -1.40 2.61
C PRO A 10 -24.60 -1.77 3.43
N MET A 11 -23.45 -1.90 2.77
CA MET A 11 -22.15 -2.16 3.39
C MET A 11 -21.74 -1.02 4.33
N ASN A 12 -21.90 0.24 3.89
CA ASN A 12 -21.54 1.41 4.69
C ASN A 12 -22.41 1.55 5.95
N ARG A 13 -23.67 1.09 5.91
CA ARG A 13 -24.53 1.04 7.11
C ARG A 13 -24.09 -0.01 8.12
N ALA A 14 -23.65 -1.17 7.66
CA ALA A 14 -23.13 -2.21 8.55
C ALA A 14 -21.84 -1.76 9.25
N LEU A 15 -20.93 -1.12 8.49
CA LEU A 15 -19.68 -0.60 9.03
C LEU A 15 -19.92 0.49 10.08
N ALA A 16 -20.78 1.47 9.80
CA ALA A 16 -21.13 2.53 10.75
C ALA A 16 -21.69 1.95 12.06
N ALA A 17 -22.59 0.97 11.98
CA ALA A 17 -23.14 0.33 13.20
C ALA A 17 -22.07 -0.45 13.99
N VAL A 18 -21.04 -1.00 13.34
CA VAL A 18 -19.90 -1.63 14.03
C VAL A 18 -19.07 -0.57 14.75
N VAL A 19 -18.80 0.56 14.11
CA VAL A 19 -18.04 1.67 14.70
C VAL A 19 -18.77 2.24 15.92
N GLU A 20 -20.07 2.51 15.81
CA GLU A 20 -20.89 2.99 16.93
C GLU A 20 -20.82 2.04 18.14
N ARG A 21 -20.96 0.72 17.92
CA ARG A 21 -20.84 -0.27 19.01
C ARG A 21 -19.44 -0.31 19.62
N PHE A 22 -18.39 -0.12 18.82
CA PHE A 22 -17.02 -0.05 19.33
C PHE A 22 -16.83 1.19 20.21
N GLU A 23 -17.32 2.35 19.74
CA GLU A 23 -17.25 3.60 20.49
C GLU A 23 -18.01 3.52 21.81
N GLU A 24 -19.22 2.96 21.81
CA GLU A 24 -20.00 2.72 23.04
C GLU A 24 -19.26 1.83 24.04
N ALA A 25 -18.57 0.80 23.55
CA ALA A 25 -17.86 -0.15 24.40
C ALA A 25 -16.51 0.38 24.93
N HIS A 26 -15.84 1.26 24.18
CA HIS A 26 -14.44 1.61 24.43
C HIS A 26 -14.18 3.11 24.62
N GLY A 27 -15.17 3.98 24.42
CA GLY A 27 -15.05 5.43 24.60
C GLY A 27 -14.10 6.12 23.61
N ARG A 28 -13.80 5.47 22.47
CA ARG A 28 -12.96 6.00 21.39
C ARG A 28 -13.31 5.36 20.05
N ALA A 29 -12.92 6.00 18.96
CA ALA A 29 -12.99 5.43 17.63
C ALA A 29 -12.07 4.19 17.51
N PRO A 30 -12.43 3.21 16.65
CA PRO A 30 -11.52 2.14 16.26
C PRO A 30 -10.37 2.71 15.43
N VAL A 31 -9.18 2.12 15.60
CA VAL A 31 -7.98 2.50 14.85
C VAL A 31 -7.64 1.37 13.89
N VAL A 32 -7.42 1.71 12.63
CA VAL A 32 -6.96 0.78 11.59
C VAL A 32 -5.61 1.25 11.06
N LEU A 33 -4.62 0.37 11.14
CA LEU A 33 -3.31 0.56 10.54
C LEU A 33 -3.35 -0.04 9.13
N VAL A 34 -3.01 0.75 8.13
CA VAL A 34 -3.08 0.36 6.72
C VAL A 34 -1.67 0.35 6.15
N ASP A 35 -1.24 -0.81 5.67
CA ASP A 35 0.03 -0.95 4.95
C ASP A 35 -0.03 -0.31 3.56
N MET A 36 1.10 -0.14 2.89
CA MET A 36 1.18 0.52 1.58
C MET A 36 1.49 -0.46 0.45
N ASP A 37 2.62 -1.17 0.53
CA ASP A 37 3.10 -2.00 -0.56
C ASP A 37 2.16 -3.19 -0.80
N GLU A 38 1.61 -3.27 -2.01
CA GLU A 38 0.59 -4.24 -2.44
C GLU A 38 -0.77 -4.16 -1.70
N VAL A 39 -0.97 -3.12 -0.87
CA VAL A 39 -2.26 -2.82 -0.20
C VAL A 39 -2.87 -1.53 -0.73
N LEU A 40 -2.12 -0.42 -0.71
CA LEU A 40 -2.52 0.86 -1.29
C LEU A 40 -1.84 1.10 -2.63
N CYS A 41 -0.63 0.59 -2.81
CA CYS A 41 0.23 0.82 -3.97
C CYS A 41 0.54 -0.50 -4.67
N ARG A 42 0.51 -0.53 -6.01
CA ARG A 42 0.81 -1.71 -6.85
C ARG A 42 2.31 -1.92 -6.94
N TRP A 43 2.89 -2.34 -5.82
CA TRP A 43 4.33 -2.47 -5.64
C TRP A 43 4.92 -3.54 -6.54
N GLU A 44 4.29 -4.72 -6.62
CA GLU A 44 4.87 -5.85 -7.36
C GLU A 44 4.87 -5.61 -8.88
N GLU A 45 3.83 -4.96 -9.40
CA GLU A 45 3.78 -4.54 -10.80
C GLU A 45 4.86 -3.51 -11.13
N HIS A 46 5.04 -2.51 -10.26
CA HIS A 46 6.07 -1.49 -10.44
C HIS A 46 7.47 -2.10 -10.36
N PHE A 47 7.71 -3.00 -9.40
CA PHE A 47 8.95 -3.75 -9.24
C PHE A 47 9.29 -4.57 -10.49
N VAL A 48 8.36 -5.37 -10.99
CA VAL A 48 8.58 -6.22 -12.18
C VAL A 48 8.86 -5.37 -13.43
N ALA A 49 8.11 -4.28 -13.61
CA ALA A 49 8.33 -3.36 -14.74
C ALA A 49 9.71 -2.68 -14.68
N SER A 50 10.10 -2.18 -13.52
CA SER A 50 11.41 -1.53 -13.32
C SER A 50 12.56 -2.53 -13.44
N HIS A 51 12.41 -3.74 -12.90
CA HIS A 51 13.40 -4.80 -13.05
C HIS A 51 13.62 -5.18 -14.53
N ARG A 52 12.55 -5.38 -15.30
CA ARG A 52 12.64 -5.68 -16.74
C ARG A 52 13.30 -4.57 -17.54
N ARG A 53 13.07 -3.31 -17.15
CA ARG A 53 13.67 -2.14 -17.79
C ARG A 53 15.17 -2.02 -17.47
N LEU A 54 15.56 -2.20 -16.21
CA LEU A 54 16.94 -2.01 -15.75
C LEU A 54 17.84 -3.22 -15.98
N PHE A 55 17.27 -4.43 -15.91
CA PHE A 55 17.98 -5.71 -16.01
C PHE A 55 17.27 -6.66 -16.99
N PRO A 56 17.17 -6.29 -18.29
CA PRO A 56 16.41 -7.06 -19.28
C PRO A 56 16.96 -8.46 -19.57
N HIS A 57 18.21 -8.74 -19.16
CA HIS A 57 18.83 -10.06 -19.31
C HIS A 57 18.50 -11.03 -18.16
N LEU A 58 17.97 -10.53 -17.04
CA LEU A 58 17.58 -11.34 -15.89
C LEU A 58 16.09 -11.71 -15.97
N ALA A 59 15.80 -12.99 -15.74
CA ALA A 59 14.43 -13.45 -15.66
C ALA A 59 13.80 -13.02 -14.33
N ILE A 60 12.55 -12.56 -14.37
CA ILE A 60 11.77 -12.23 -13.19
C ILE A 60 10.34 -12.75 -13.37
N PRO A 61 9.73 -13.37 -12.34
CA PRO A 61 8.33 -13.76 -12.37
C PRO A 61 7.40 -12.58 -12.67
N GLU A 62 6.21 -12.87 -13.22
CA GLU A 62 5.15 -11.86 -13.30
C GLU A 62 4.70 -11.42 -11.91
N ALA A 63 4.14 -10.21 -11.81
CA ALA A 63 3.52 -9.74 -10.57
C ALA A 63 2.41 -10.71 -10.10
N GLY A 64 2.34 -10.95 -8.80
CA GLY A 64 1.46 -11.93 -8.16
C GLY A 64 1.92 -13.38 -8.31
N LYS A 65 3.14 -13.64 -8.80
CA LYS A 65 3.69 -15.00 -8.96
C LYS A 65 4.85 -15.31 -8.03
N ARG A 66 5.36 -14.34 -7.26
CA ARG A 66 6.35 -14.61 -6.22
C ARG A 66 5.72 -15.39 -5.05
N GLU A 67 6.46 -16.37 -4.55
CA GLU A 67 6.00 -17.24 -3.46
C GLU A 67 6.57 -16.85 -2.09
N SER A 68 7.47 -15.87 -2.05
CA SER A 68 8.18 -15.42 -0.84
C SER A 68 8.02 -13.92 -0.65
N PHE A 69 7.87 -13.50 0.61
CA PHE A 69 8.00 -12.09 1.01
C PHE A 69 9.46 -11.63 1.00
N ASP A 70 10.40 -12.49 1.42
CA ASP A 70 11.83 -12.21 1.34
C ASP A 70 12.23 -12.10 -0.15
N LEU A 71 12.62 -10.89 -0.55
CA LEU A 71 12.96 -10.54 -1.94
C LEU A 71 14.21 -11.29 -2.42
N PHE A 72 15.07 -11.75 -1.52
CA PHE A 72 16.35 -12.38 -1.84
C PHE A 72 16.31 -13.90 -1.76
N ALA A 73 15.20 -14.47 -1.28
CA ALA A 73 15.04 -15.91 -1.12
C ALA A 73 15.23 -16.63 -2.47
N GLY A 74 16.25 -17.49 -2.55
CA GLY A 74 16.55 -18.28 -3.73
C GLY A 74 17.22 -17.52 -4.88
N LEU A 75 17.56 -16.24 -4.71
CA LEU A 75 18.23 -15.44 -5.73
C LEU A 75 19.76 -15.65 -5.72
N THR A 76 20.37 -15.63 -6.89
CA THR A 76 21.82 -15.49 -7.08
C THR A 76 22.32 -14.10 -6.66
N LEU A 77 23.63 -13.93 -6.50
CA LEU A 77 24.19 -12.62 -6.14
C LEU A 77 23.88 -11.51 -7.17
N GLU A 78 23.86 -11.85 -8.47
CA GLU A 78 23.51 -10.89 -9.51
C GLU A 78 22.05 -10.45 -9.39
N GLU A 79 21.13 -11.39 -9.17
CA GLU A 79 19.69 -11.11 -8.99
C GLU A 79 19.42 -10.33 -7.68
N GLN A 80 20.18 -10.60 -6.62
CA GLN A 80 20.11 -9.82 -5.37
C GLN A 80 20.56 -8.37 -5.61
N HIS A 81 21.67 -8.15 -6.32
CA HIS A 81 22.12 -6.81 -6.68
C HIS A 81 21.13 -6.09 -7.60
N ALA A 82 20.53 -6.80 -8.56
CA ALA A 82 19.51 -6.24 -9.43
C ALA A 82 18.27 -5.80 -8.63
N THR A 83 17.81 -6.66 -7.72
CA THR A 83 16.67 -6.38 -6.81
C THR A 83 16.94 -5.13 -5.98
N ALA A 84 18.10 -5.05 -5.31
CA ALA A 84 18.46 -3.87 -4.52
C ALA A 84 18.56 -2.60 -5.38
N SER A 85 19.14 -2.70 -6.58
CA SER A 85 19.29 -1.56 -7.50
C SER A 85 17.95 -1.01 -8.00
N VAL A 86 16.96 -1.88 -8.20
CA VAL A 86 15.59 -1.45 -8.54
C VAL A 86 14.98 -0.67 -7.39
N LEU A 87 15.09 -1.18 -6.15
CA LEU A 87 14.49 -0.55 -4.98
C LEU A 87 15.21 0.73 -4.55
N ASP A 88 16.48 0.87 -4.91
CA ASP A 88 17.27 2.09 -4.68
C ASP A 88 17.10 3.12 -5.82
N GLU A 89 16.32 2.82 -6.86
CA GLU A 89 16.07 3.77 -7.95
C GLU A 89 15.33 5.01 -7.41
N PRO A 90 15.85 6.23 -7.66
CA PRO A 90 15.18 7.46 -7.25
C PRO A 90 13.77 7.54 -7.83
N GLY A 91 12.77 7.76 -6.96
CA GLY A 91 11.37 7.86 -7.35
C GLY A 91 10.68 6.51 -7.61
N PHE A 92 11.32 5.37 -7.32
CA PHE A 92 10.68 4.05 -7.39
C PHE A 92 9.35 4.03 -6.60
N PHE A 93 9.39 4.44 -5.34
CA PHE A 93 8.21 4.40 -4.47
C PHE A 93 7.17 5.45 -4.86
N ALA A 94 7.59 6.66 -5.24
CA ALA A 94 6.70 7.72 -5.71
C ALA A 94 6.01 7.39 -7.06
N GLY A 95 6.60 6.50 -7.87
CA GLY A 95 6.09 6.10 -9.17
C GLY A 95 5.01 5.00 -9.14
N MET A 96 4.68 4.47 -7.96
CA MET A 96 3.71 3.39 -7.82
C MET A 96 2.28 3.88 -8.07
N LEU A 97 1.50 3.06 -8.80
CA LEU A 97 0.08 3.32 -9.02
C LEU A 97 -0.76 2.79 -7.84
N PRO A 98 -1.93 3.39 -7.54
CA PRO A 98 -2.80 2.89 -6.49
C PRO A 98 -3.40 1.52 -6.86
N VAL A 99 -3.60 0.67 -5.85
CA VAL A 99 -4.41 -0.55 -5.97
C VAL A 99 -5.87 -0.15 -6.24
N GLU A 100 -6.54 -0.91 -7.11
CA GLU A 100 -7.94 -0.63 -7.47
C GLU A 100 -8.84 -0.67 -6.22
N GLY A 101 -9.62 0.40 -6.02
CA GLY A 101 -10.52 0.52 -4.88
C GLY A 101 -9.86 0.92 -3.56
N ALA A 102 -8.53 0.93 -3.45
CA ALA A 102 -7.83 1.24 -2.20
C ALA A 102 -8.20 2.62 -1.64
N LEU A 103 -8.13 3.67 -2.45
CA LEU A 103 -8.49 5.04 -2.04
C LEU A 103 -9.97 5.17 -1.66
N ALA A 104 -10.87 4.45 -2.36
CA ALA A 104 -12.28 4.43 -2.03
C ALA A 104 -12.54 3.75 -0.67
N ALA A 105 -11.85 2.64 -0.40
CA ALA A 105 -11.95 1.94 0.89
C ALA A 105 -11.43 2.80 2.05
N ILE A 106 -10.31 3.52 1.87
CA ILE A 106 -9.82 4.50 2.87
C ILE A 106 -10.88 5.57 3.13
N GLN A 107 -11.46 6.15 2.07
CA GLN A 107 -12.50 7.15 2.20
C GLN A 107 -13.74 6.61 2.93
N GLU A 108 -14.13 5.36 2.66
CA GLU A 108 -15.25 4.71 3.34
C GLU A 108 -14.97 4.50 4.84
N MET A 109 -13.76 4.05 5.21
CA MET A 109 -13.36 3.91 6.61
C MET A 109 -13.39 5.24 7.36
N LEU A 110 -12.78 6.28 6.77
CA LEU A 110 -12.78 7.63 7.35
C LEU A 110 -14.21 8.18 7.50
N THR A 111 -15.06 7.96 6.50
CA THR A 111 -16.47 8.40 6.53
C THR A 111 -17.27 7.66 7.60
N ALA A 112 -16.92 6.42 7.91
CA ALA A 112 -17.56 5.62 8.95
C ALA A 112 -17.11 5.99 10.38
N GLY A 113 -16.15 6.90 10.55
CA GLY A 113 -15.63 7.29 11.87
C GLY A 113 -14.48 6.43 12.37
N ILE A 114 -13.78 5.73 11.47
CA ILE A 114 -12.57 4.96 11.81
C ILE A 114 -11.35 5.89 11.75
N ASP A 115 -10.52 5.85 12.78
CA ASP A 115 -9.20 6.48 12.75
C ASP A 115 -8.25 5.62 11.90
N VAL A 116 -7.86 6.13 10.74
CA VAL A 116 -6.97 5.42 9.80
C VAL A 116 -5.56 6.01 9.90
N ALA A 117 -4.56 5.15 10.07
CA ALA A 117 -3.16 5.53 10.01
C ALA A 117 -2.39 4.65 9.02
N LEU A 118 -1.49 5.26 8.25
CA LEU A 118 -0.57 4.52 7.39
C LEU A 118 0.53 3.90 8.27
N CYS A 119 0.79 2.61 8.07
CA CYS A 119 1.79 1.86 8.82
C CYS A 119 2.60 1.01 7.84
N THR A 120 3.65 1.59 7.31
CA THR A 120 4.55 0.96 6.33
C THR A 120 6.01 0.98 6.81
N SER A 121 6.86 0.17 6.19
CA SER A 121 8.28 0.05 6.54
C SER A 121 9.16 0.53 5.39
N PRO A 122 10.15 1.42 5.63
CA PRO A 122 10.98 1.93 4.56
C PRO A 122 12.04 0.93 4.11
N TRP A 123 12.36 0.94 2.81
CA TRP A 123 13.56 0.33 2.27
C TRP A 123 14.78 1.18 2.63
N LEU A 124 15.61 0.68 3.55
CA LEU A 124 16.61 1.50 4.27
C LEU A 124 17.72 2.09 3.40
N SER A 125 18.08 1.45 2.28
CA SER A 125 19.14 1.95 1.40
C SER A 125 18.64 3.01 0.42
N ASN A 126 17.34 3.14 0.20
CA ASN A 126 16.78 4.18 -0.65
C ASN A 126 16.57 5.46 0.17
N PRO A 127 17.27 6.56 -0.15
CA PRO A 127 17.22 7.79 0.63
C PRO A 127 15.88 8.54 0.55
N THR A 128 15.06 8.26 -0.47
CA THR A 128 13.74 8.91 -0.65
C THR A 128 12.59 8.02 -0.24
N CYS A 129 12.79 6.72 -0.01
CA CYS A 129 11.70 5.78 0.30
C CYS A 129 10.77 6.29 1.41
N ALA A 130 11.32 6.71 2.55
CA ALA A 130 10.51 7.19 3.66
C ALA A 130 9.70 8.47 3.35
N SER A 131 10.22 9.37 2.51
CA SER A 131 9.49 10.59 2.09
C SER A 131 8.50 10.31 0.97
N ASP A 132 8.82 9.37 0.07
CA ASP A 132 7.95 8.95 -1.03
C ASP A 132 6.71 8.20 -0.50
N THR A 133 6.85 7.55 0.67
CA THR A 133 5.77 6.81 1.35
C THR A 133 5.19 7.56 2.55
N SER A 134 5.44 8.87 2.69
CA SER A 134 4.81 9.70 3.72
C SER A 134 3.65 10.52 3.14
N LEU A 135 2.78 11.04 4.02
CA LEU A 135 1.71 11.96 3.65
C LEU A 135 2.21 13.30 3.06
N ASP A 136 3.51 13.58 3.15
CA ASP A 136 4.10 14.77 2.52
C ASP A 136 4.34 14.56 1.01
N GLY A 137 4.27 13.30 0.53
CA GLY A 137 4.50 12.89 -0.86
C GLY A 137 3.23 12.54 -1.67
N ILE A 138 2.05 12.54 -1.04
CA ILE A 138 0.73 12.29 -1.66
C ILE A 138 -0.14 13.55 -1.54
#